data_AF-A0A895AI19-F1
#
_entry.id   AF-A0A895AI19-F1
#
_cell.length_a   1.000
_cell.length_b   1.000
_cell.length_c   1.000
_cell.angle_alpha   90.00
_cell.angle_beta   90.00
_cell.angle_gamma   90.00
#
_symmetry.space_group_name_H-M   'P 1'
#
loop_
_entity.id
_entity.type
_entity.pdbx_description
1 polymer ?
#
loop_
_entity_poly.entity_id
_entity_poly.type
_entity_poly.pdbx_seq_one_letter_code
_entity_poly.pdbx_strand_id
1 'polypeptide(L)'
;MSSSHYSELGAVLAVVALLAVAATPAAAVSVSGDEPSTAQVGEQQSTTFEVAEPFSDYEEWTLRAETDLENVTWTIQTFDNAGNQVDEETLTGQTIEYDFDAATAVTRADVQIEGTTPGTETFQWSYDPEQTVTYASFEQTQRGGSTSQIGSAFETRPYTTDSREARRAIDDAEAAVERATDAGGSVTGAERDVRDAIEFYNAGEFNQAVTNANEAESAASSAQSSAKRTRLLMYGGAAVVVLLVLGGLGYWYLQQRDTYDKLG
;
A
#
# COMPACT_ATOMS: atom_id res chain seq x y z
N MET A 1 40.07 32.22 48.82
CA MET A 1 39.90 32.21 47.35
C MET A 1 40.34 30.84 46.84
N SER A 2 39.38 30.09 46.28
CA SER A 2 39.45 29.14 45.16
C SER A 2 40.71 28.31 44.83
N SER A 3 40.43 27.02 44.55
CA SER A 3 41.11 26.07 43.62
C SER A 3 42.36 25.33 44.10
N SER A 4 42.57 24.04 43.80
CA SER A 4 41.92 23.13 42.84
C SER A 4 42.22 21.66 43.18
N HIS A 5 41.24 20.79 42.92
CA HIS A 5 41.33 19.33 42.90
C HIS A 5 42.08 18.82 41.67
N TYR A 6 42.67 17.61 41.74
CA TYR A 6 42.60 16.49 40.78
C TYR A 6 43.68 15.47 41.15
N SER A 7 43.31 14.23 41.48
CA SER A 7 43.83 13.01 40.84
C SER A 7 43.37 11.75 41.60
N GLU A 8 43.17 10.67 40.83
CA GLU A 8 43.09 9.26 41.24
C GLU A 8 41.82 8.73 41.90
N LEU A 9 40.79 8.46 41.09
CA LEU A 9 39.81 7.39 41.32
C LEU A 9 39.29 6.93 39.96
N GLY A 10 40.06 6.07 39.28
CA GLY A 10 39.80 5.72 37.86
C GLY A 10 39.99 4.25 37.50
N ALA A 11 39.96 3.32 38.46
CA ALA A 11 40.23 1.91 38.16
C ALA A 11 39.56 0.91 39.11
N VAL A 12 38.23 0.77 39.09
CA VAL A 12 37.55 -0.46 39.63
C VAL A 12 36.28 -0.87 38.85
N LEU A 13 35.61 0.00 38.07
CA LEU A 13 34.31 -0.35 37.44
C LEU A 13 34.43 -0.86 35.99
N ALA A 14 35.17 -1.93 35.76
CA ALA A 14 35.31 -2.51 34.40
C ALA A 14 35.39 -4.05 34.38
N VAL A 15 34.59 -4.77 35.19
CA VAL A 15 34.42 -6.24 35.05
C VAL A 15 32.98 -6.70 35.37
N VAL A 16 31.98 -5.89 35.02
CA VAL A 16 30.57 -6.36 34.93
C VAL A 16 30.01 -5.93 33.57
N ALA A 17 30.73 -6.29 32.51
CA ALA A 17 30.22 -6.19 31.16
C ALA A 17 29.30 -7.39 30.90
N LEU A 18 28.02 -7.17 31.21
CA LEU A 18 26.87 -7.67 30.46
C LEU A 18 27.06 -9.03 29.76
N LEU A 19 26.87 -10.11 30.51
CA LEU A 19 26.14 -11.26 29.96
C LEU A 19 24.66 -10.85 29.86
N ALA A 20 24.35 -9.94 28.95
CA ALA A 20 23.00 -9.81 28.44
C ALA A 20 22.78 -11.06 27.59
N VAL A 21 22.28 -12.13 28.21
CA VAL A 21 21.56 -13.15 27.48
C VAL A 21 20.43 -12.37 26.81
N ALA A 22 20.57 -12.10 25.51
CA ALA A 22 19.43 -11.73 24.71
C ALA A 22 18.45 -12.90 24.87
N ALA A 23 17.47 -12.74 25.75
CA ALA A 23 16.27 -13.55 25.67
C ALA A 23 15.72 -13.20 24.29
N THR A 24 16.03 -14.05 23.31
CA THR A 24 15.23 -14.09 22.08
C THR A 24 13.81 -14.25 22.59
N PRO A 25 12.89 -13.30 22.33
CA PRO A 25 11.51 -13.51 22.70
C PRO A 25 11.13 -14.90 22.20
N ALA A 26 10.59 -15.74 23.08
CA ALA A 26 9.94 -16.96 22.64
C ALA A 26 8.96 -16.50 21.55
N ALA A 27 9.07 -17.09 20.36
CA ALA A 27 8.22 -16.70 19.26
C ALA A 27 6.78 -16.96 19.70
N ALA A 28 5.96 -15.91 19.68
CA ALA A 28 4.54 -16.01 20.00
C ALA A 28 3.83 -16.78 18.89
N VAL A 29 2.62 -17.29 19.17
CA VAL A 29 1.79 -17.91 18.13
C VAL A 29 1.67 -16.92 16.97
N SER A 30 1.91 -17.41 15.76
CA SER A 30 1.85 -16.57 14.56
C SER A 30 1.06 -17.27 13.48
N VAL A 31 0.37 -16.47 12.67
CA VAL A 31 -0.32 -16.93 11.47
C VAL A 31 0.27 -16.21 10.28
N SER A 32 0.54 -16.96 9.21
CA SER A 32 0.99 -16.43 7.93
C SER A 32 0.22 -17.07 6.79
N GLY A 33 -0.10 -16.30 5.75
CA GLY A 33 -0.72 -16.79 4.53
C GLY A 33 -0.48 -15.81 3.39
N ASP A 34 -0.83 -16.25 2.18
CA ASP A 34 -0.75 -15.45 0.95
C ASP A 34 -2.17 -15.24 0.42
N GLU A 35 -2.96 -14.40 1.08
CA GLU A 35 -4.27 -13.98 0.59
C GLU A 35 -4.14 -13.08 -0.65
N PRO A 36 -5.11 -13.13 -1.58
CA PRO A 36 -5.12 -12.20 -2.69
C PRO A 36 -5.41 -10.78 -2.19
N SER A 37 -4.61 -9.80 -2.61
CA SER A 37 -4.87 -8.39 -2.28
C SER A 37 -6.17 -7.83 -2.87
N THR A 38 -6.70 -8.49 -3.90
CA THR A 38 -7.99 -8.16 -4.50
C THR A 38 -8.76 -9.41 -4.88
N ALA A 39 -10.08 -9.41 -4.70
CA ALA A 39 -10.94 -10.54 -5.06
C ALA A 39 -12.19 -10.06 -5.81
N GLN A 40 -12.61 -10.80 -6.85
CA GLN A 40 -13.79 -10.43 -7.61
C GLN A 40 -15.06 -10.88 -6.87
N VAL A 41 -16.01 -9.98 -6.72
CA VAL A 41 -17.31 -10.26 -6.08
C VAL A 41 -17.96 -11.50 -6.71
N GLY A 42 -18.40 -12.44 -5.87
CA GLY A 42 -19.05 -13.67 -6.28
C GLY A 42 -18.10 -14.77 -6.79
N GLU A 43 -16.79 -14.52 -6.87
CA GLU A 43 -15.83 -15.58 -7.20
C GLU A 43 -15.38 -16.35 -5.96
N GLN A 44 -15.15 -17.66 -6.14
CA GLN A 44 -14.61 -18.51 -5.09
C GLN A 44 -13.11 -18.23 -4.92
N GLN A 45 -12.70 -18.07 -3.67
CA GLN A 45 -11.32 -17.88 -3.23
C GLN A 45 -10.91 -19.09 -2.41
N SER A 46 -9.61 -19.43 -2.46
CA SER A 46 -9.03 -20.42 -1.56
C SER A 46 -7.60 -20.06 -1.21
N THR A 47 -7.28 -20.10 0.08
CA THR A 47 -5.95 -19.81 0.63
C THR A 47 -5.70 -20.73 1.82
N THR A 48 -4.45 -21.09 2.05
CA THR A 48 -4.01 -21.80 3.25
C THR A 48 -3.17 -20.88 4.11
N PHE A 49 -3.52 -20.81 5.39
CA PHE A 49 -2.79 -20.09 6.43
C PHE A 49 -2.03 -21.08 7.30
N GLU A 50 -0.75 -20.83 7.54
CA GLU A 50 0.07 -21.61 8.46
C GLU A 50 0.00 -20.97 9.86
N VAL A 51 -0.44 -21.74 10.86
CA VAL A 51 -0.34 -21.41 12.29
C VAL A 51 0.93 -22.06 12.83
N ALA A 52 1.92 -21.23 13.17
CA ALA A 52 3.21 -21.66 13.68
C ALA A 52 3.29 -21.53 15.20
N GLU A 53 4.00 -22.48 15.82
CA GLU A 53 4.27 -22.51 17.26
C GLU A 53 3.01 -22.38 18.13
N PRO A 54 1.94 -23.18 17.89
CA PRO A 54 0.63 -22.98 18.53
C PRO A 54 0.68 -23.07 20.06
N PHE A 55 1.72 -23.65 20.65
CA PHE A 55 1.84 -23.85 22.11
C PHE A 55 2.91 -22.96 22.77
N SER A 56 3.33 -21.85 22.13
CA SER A 56 4.28 -20.89 22.71
C SER A 56 3.75 -20.22 23.98
N ASP A 57 2.45 -19.95 24.02
CA ASP A 57 1.81 -19.14 25.07
C ASP A 57 0.96 -19.99 26.03
N TYR A 58 0.25 -21.00 25.51
CA TYR A 58 -0.62 -21.89 26.28
C TYR A 58 -0.52 -23.34 25.81
N GLU A 59 -0.63 -24.29 26.72
CA GLU A 59 -0.66 -25.74 26.39
C GLU A 59 -2.01 -26.18 25.81
N GLU A 60 -3.09 -25.47 26.14
CA GLU A 60 -4.44 -25.73 25.65
C GLU A 60 -5.18 -24.41 25.41
N TRP A 61 -5.78 -24.24 24.23
CA TRP A 61 -6.52 -23.04 23.83
C TRP A 61 -7.41 -23.32 22.62
N THR A 62 -8.34 -22.41 22.32
CA THR A 62 -9.25 -22.50 21.19
C THR A 62 -8.88 -21.46 20.13
N LEU A 63 -8.55 -21.90 18.92
CA LEU A 63 -8.45 -21.04 17.75
C LEU A 63 -9.83 -20.62 17.31
N ARG A 64 -10.07 -19.32 17.32
CA ARG A 64 -11.25 -18.71 16.71
C ARG A 64 -10.81 -18.07 15.41
N ALA A 65 -11.39 -18.51 14.29
CA ALA A 65 -11.13 -17.91 12.99
C ALA A 65 -12.42 -17.27 12.43
N GLU A 66 -12.28 -16.09 11.83
CA GLU A 66 -13.39 -15.32 11.27
C GLU A 66 -13.10 -14.85 9.85
N THR A 67 -14.15 -14.61 9.06
CA THR A 67 -14.05 -14.13 7.68
C THR A 67 -15.33 -13.41 7.24
N ASP A 68 -15.18 -12.43 6.34
CA ASP A 68 -16.28 -11.78 5.63
C ASP A 68 -16.65 -12.52 4.33
N LEU A 69 -15.91 -13.58 3.94
CA LEU A 69 -16.30 -14.44 2.82
C LEU A 69 -17.64 -15.14 3.10
N GLU A 70 -18.35 -15.48 2.03
CA GLU A 70 -19.64 -16.18 2.08
C GLU A 70 -19.48 -17.65 1.71
N ASN A 71 -20.45 -18.49 2.11
CA ASN A 71 -20.46 -19.93 1.78
C ASN A 71 -19.15 -20.65 2.14
N VAL A 72 -18.63 -20.37 3.33
CA VAL A 72 -17.25 -20.73 3.70
C VAL A 72 -17.15 -22.13 4.27
N THR A 73 -16.11 -22.82 3.83
CA THR A 73 -15.58 -24.05 4.43
C THR A 73 -14.15 -23.82 4.90
N TRP A 74 -13.84 -24.27 6.11
CA TRP A 74 -12.51 -24.26 6.69
C TRP A 74 -12.03 -25.71 6.82
N THR A 75 -10.80 -25.98 6.41
CA THR A 75 -10.14 -27.27 6.62
C THR A 75 -8.88 -27.04 7.43
N ILE A 76 -8.81 -27.63 8.62
CA ILE A 76 -7.68 -27.49 9.54
C ILE A 76 -6.94 -28.83 9.54
N GLN A 77 -5.69 -28.81 9.11
CA GLN A 77 -4.80 -29.97 9.17
C GLN A 77 -3.69 -29.68 10.18
N THR A 78 -3.44 -30.57 11.12
CA THR A 78 -2.37 -30.40 12.10
C THR A 78 -1.22 -31.35 11.85
N PHE A 79 0.00 -30.94 12.18
CA PHE A 79 1.23 -31.67 11.88
C PHE A 79 2.14 -31.81 13.10
N ASP A 80 2.80 -32.97 13.21
CA ASP A 80 3.84 -33.22 14.20
C ASP A 80 5.20 -32.61 13.78
N ASN A 81 6.20 -32.73 14.65
CA ASN A 81 7.54 -32.20 14.41
C ASN A 81 8.31 -32.90 13.27
N ALA A 82 7.84 -34.06 12.81
CA ALA A 82 8.38 -34.79 11.66
C ALA A 82 7.63 -34.45 10.35
N GLY A 83 6.60 -33.59 10.42
CA GLY A 83 5.77 -33.19 9.29
C GLY A 83 4.68 -34.20 8.92
N ASN A 84 4.38 -35.18 9.78
CA ASN A 84 3.25 -36.08 9.57
C ASN A 84 1.96 -35.39 10.01
N GLN A 85 0.90 -35.59 9.24
CA GLN A 85 -0.44 -35.14 9.61
C GLN A 85 -0.94 -35.93 10.83
N VAL A 86 -1.39 -35.21 11.85
CA VAL A 86 -1.91 -35.76 13.12
C VAL A 86 -3.43 -35.79 13.10
N ASP A 87 -4.05 -34.73 12.60
CA ASP A 87 -5.50 -34.56 12.58
C ASP A 87 -5.97 -33.76 11.35
N GLU A 88 -7.25 -33.90 11.01
CA GLU A 88 -7.95 -33.09 10.01
C GLU A 88 -9.39 -32.86 10.42
N GLU A 89 -9.81 -31.60 10.42
CA GLU A 89 -11.18 -31.22 10.69
C GLU A 89 -11.70 -30.25 9.62
N THR A 90 -12.96 -30.46 9.21
CA THR A 90 -13.66 -29.58 8.28
C THR A 90 -14.83 -28.91 9.00
N LEU A 91 -14.80 -27.58 9.01
CA LEU A 91 -15.78 -26.73 9.67
C LEU A 91 -16.44 -25.83 8.63
N THR A 92 -17.67 -25.39 8.88
CA THR A 92 -18.39 -24.49 7.98
C THR A 92 -18.93 -23.29 8.74
N GLY A 93 -19.00 -22.15 8.06
CA GLY A 93 -19.45 -20.89 8.64
C GLY A 93 -18.38 -19.79 8.59
N GLN A 94 -18.83 -18.55 8.80
CA GLN A 94 -17.98 -17.37 8.82
C GLN A 94 -17.17 -17.21 10.10
N THR A 95 -17.55 -17.96 11.15
CA THR A 95 -16.81 -18.07 12.39
C THR A 95 -16.71 -19.55 12.74
N ILE A 96 -15.50 -20.00 13.04
CA ILE A 96 -15.24 -21.37 13.48
C ILE A 96 -14.37 -21.35 14.74
N GLU A 97 -14.44 -22.44 15.49
CA GLU A 97 -13.63 -22.68 16.68
C GLU A 97 -12.97 -24.06 16.54
N TYR A 98 -11.67 -24.15 16.87
CA TYR A 98 -10.88 -25.39 16.86
C TYR A 98 -10.01 -25.46 18.10
N ASP A 99 -10.04 -26.57 18.83
CA ASP A 99 -9.30 -26.73 20.08
C ASP A 99 -7.88 -27.28 19.82
N PHE A 100 -6.86 -26.53 20.25
CA PHE A 100 -5.47 -26.98 20.31
C PHE A 100 -5.15 -27.57 21.68
N ASP A 101 -4.50 -28.73 21.69
CA ASP A 101 -4.03 -29.44 22.89
C ASP A 101 -2.59 -29.96 22.68
N ALA A 102 -1.63 -29.49 23.47
CA ALA A 102 -0.22 -29.86 23.37
C ALA A 102 0.03 -31.36 23.58
N ALA A 103 -0.89 -32.08 24.24
CA ALA A 103 -0.81 -33.53 24.42
C ALA A 103 -0.88 -34.31 23.09
N THR A 104 -1.34 -33.67 22.01
CA THR A 104 -1.44 -34.25 20.66
C THR A 104 -0.13 -34.24 19.86
N ALA A 105 0.95 -33.68 20.42
CA ALA A 105 2.26 -33.53 19.76
C ALA A 105 2.24 -32.68 18.47
N VAL A 106 1.21 -31.86 18.29
CA VAL A 106 1.12 -30.88 17.19
C VAL A 106 2.19 -29.79 17.33
N THR A 107 2.75 -29.36 16.21
CA THR A 107 3.75 -28.27 16.15
C THR A 107 3.41 -27.21 15.11
N ARG A 108 2.49 -27.51 14.19
CA ARG A 108 1.99 -26.61 13.14
C ARG A 108 0.55 -26.99 12.81
N ALA A 109 -0.26 -26.01 12.39
CA ALA A 109 -1.49 -26.28 11.66
C ALA A 109 -1.54 -25.52 10.33
N ASP A 110 -2.10 -26.15 9.30
CA ASP A 110 -2.45 -25.53 8.03
C ASP A 110 -3.97 -25.34 8.04
N VAL A 111 -4.42 -24.09 7.98
CA VAL A 111 -5.82 -23.69 7.98
C VAL A 111 -6.20 -23.20 6.59
N GLN A 112 -6.81 -24.07 5.81
CA GLN A 112 -7.34 -23.74 4.50
C GLN A 112 -8.73 -23.14 4.61
N ILE A 113 -8.93 -21.96 4.02
CA ILE A 113 -10.24 -21.36 3.80
C ILE A 113 -10.63 -21.55 2.32
N GLU A 114 -11.88 -21.91 2.09
CA GLU A 114 -12.53 -21.84 0.78
C GLU A 114 -13.87 -21.10 0.95
N GLY A 115 -14.05 -20.00 0.23
CA GLY A 115 -15.23 -19.16 0.38
C GLY A 115 -15.45 -18.27 -0.83
N THR A 116 -16.62 -17.64 -0.93
CA THR A 116 -16.99 -16.72 -2.01
C THR A 116 -16.77 -15.28 -1.56
N THR A 117 -16.16 -14.45 -2.41
CA THR A 117 -16.05 -13.01 -2.14
C THR A 117 -17.45 -12.40 -2.02
N PRO A 118 -17.74 -11.66 -0.95
CA PRO A 118 -19.10 -11.23 -0.63
C PRO A 118 -19.67 -10.27 -1.67
N GLY A 119 -21.00 -10.19 -1.71
CA GLY A 119 -21.77 -9.28 -2.56
C GLY A 119 -21.46 -7.81 -2.31
N THR A 120 -21.85 -6.95 -3.25
CA THR A 120 -21.63 -5.49 -3.16
C THR A 120 -22.41 -4.81 -2.04
N GLU A 121 -23.40 -5.50 -1.48
CA GLU A 121 -24.24 -5.05 -0.36
C GLU A 121 -23.55 -5.13 1.01
N THR A 122 -22.41 -5.82 1.11
CA THR A 122 -21.74 -6.09 2.39
C THR A 122 -20.70 -5.03 2.77
N PHE A 123 -20.30 -4.19 1.80
CA PHE A 123 -19.31 -3.13 2.00
C PHE A 123 -19.73 -1.86 1.25
N GLN A 124 -19.10 -0.74 1.60
CA GLN A 124 -19.27 0.53 0.90
C GLN A 124 -18.08 0.77 -0.02
N TRP A 125 -18.32 1.37 -1.19
CA TRP A 125 -17.26 1.73 -2.11
C TRP A 125 -16.47 2.93 -1.57
N SER A 126 -15.13 2.82 -1.61
CA SER A 126 -14.25 3.89 -1.17
C SER A 126 -12.98 3.88 -2.00
N TYR A 127 -12.68 4.97 -2.69
CA TYR A 127 -11.48 5.08 -3.51
C TYR A 127 -10.21 5.20 -2.64
N ASP A 128 -10.22 6.16 -1.70
CA ASP A 128 -9.13 6.41 -0.75
C ASP A 128 -9.71 6.84 0.62
N PRO A 129 -9.51 6.05 1.70
CA PRO A 129 -8.83 4.75 1.71
C PRO A 129 -9.61 3.71 0.90
N GLU A 130 -8.92 2.70 0.38
CA GLU A 130 -9.58 1.63 -0.36
C GLU A 130 -10.50 0.79 0.52
N GLN A 131 -11.64 0.34 -0.04
CA GLN A 131 -12.52 -0.58 0.68
C GLN A 131 -11.83 -1.93 0.91
N THR A 132 -11.95 -2.48 2.11
CA THR A 132 -11.45 -3.82 2.45
C THR A 132 -12.55 -4.67 3.05
N VAL A 133 -12.40 -5.99 2.92
CA VAL A 133 -13.15 -6.98 3.69
C VAL A 133 -12.15 -7.93 4.36
N THR A 134 -12.53 -8.49 5.49
CA THR A 134 -11.73 -9.45 6.24
C THR A 134 -11.68 -10.77 5.46
N TYR A 135 -10.54 -11.09 4.88
CA TYR A 135 -10.35 -12.37 4.21
C TYR A 135 -10.22 -13.50 5.25
N ALA A 136 -9.40 -13.28 6.27
CA ALA A 136 -9.32 -14.14 7.45
C ALA A 136 -8.79 -13.34 8.65
N SER A 137 -9.32 -13.62 9.84
CA SER A 137 -8.74 -13.17 11.10
C SER A 137 -8.66 -14.35 12.06
N PHE A 138 -7.66 -14.32 12.94
CA PHE A 138 -7.38 -15.42 13.85
C PHE A 138 -7.20 -14.87 15.26
N GLU A 139 -7.81 -15.54 16.23
CA GLU A 139 -7.73 -15.21 17.63
C GLU A 139 -7.42 -16.47 18.45
N GLN A 140 -6.61 -16.29 19.48
CA GLN A 140 -6.34 -17.29 20.50
C GLN A 140 -7.25 -17.02 21.71
N THR A 141 -8.14 -17.96 22.00
CA THR A 141 -9.02 -17.91 23.17
C THR A 141 -8.54 -18.90 24.23
N GLN A 142 -8.15 -18.39 25.40
CA GLN A 142 -7.83 -19.25 26.53
C GLN A 142 -9.11 -19.85 27.13
N ARG A 143 -9.09 -21.14 27.46
CA ARG A 143 -10.25 -21.80 28.08
C ARG A 143 -10.64 -21.12 29.41
N GLY A 144 -11.80 -20.47 29.42
CA GLY A 144 -12.32 -19.72 30.58
C GLY A 144 -11.58 -18.40 30.87
N GLY A 145 -10.75 -17.93 29.94
CA GLY A 145 -9.89 -16.77 30.09
C GLY A 145 -10.14 -15.68 29.05
N SER A 146 -9.10 -14.93 28.70
CA SER A 146 -9.12 -13.86 27.71
C SER A 146 -8.91 -14.37 26.29
N THR A 147 -9.46 -13.63 25.32
CA THR A 147 -9.19 -13.78 23.89
C THR A 147 -8.17 -12.73 23.45
N SER A 148 -7.22 -13.14 22.61
CA SER A 148 -6.19 -12.26 22.04
C SER A 148 -6.09 -12.48 20.54
N GLN A 149 -6.00 -11.40 19.76
CA GLN A 149 -5.81 -11.48 18.31
C GLN A 149 -4.41 -12.01 17.98
N ILE A 150 -4.32 -12.93 17.02
CA ILE A 150 -3.06 -13.44 16.50
C ILE A 150 -2.71 -12.63 15.25
N GLY A 151 -1.72 -11.73 15.38
CA GLY A 151 -1.31 -10.85 14.30
C GLY A 151 -2.40 -9.82 13.91
N SER A 152 -2.30 -9.31 12.70
CA SER A 152 -3.34 -8.47 12.08
C SER A 152 -4.29 -9.33 11.24
N ALA A 153 -5.51 -8.84 11.01
CA ALA A 153 -6.40 -9.45 10.05
C ALA A 153 -5.78 -9.43 8.64
N PHE A 154 -6.02 -10.49 7.87
CA PHE A 154 -5.73 -10.58 6.45
C PHE A 154 -6.89 -9.94 5.69
N GLU A 155 -6.59 -8.94 4.86
CA GLU A 155 -7.59 -8.12 4.20
C GLU A 155 -7.50 -8.27 2.69
N THR A 156 -8.65 -8.26 2.01
CA THR A 156 -8.70 -8.20 0.55
C THR A 156 -9.61 -7.08 0.11
N ARG A 157 -9.30 -6.45 -1.04
CA ARG A 157 -10.21 -5.48 -1.66
C ARG A 157 -11.18 -6.19 -2.61
N PRO A 158 -12.49 -6.20 -2.32
CA PRO A 158 -13.46 -6.71 -3.26
C PRO A 158 -13.60 -5.77 -4.47
N TYR A 159 -13.80 -6.34 -5.65
CA TYR A 159 -14.03 -5.57 -6.88
C TYR A 159 -15.08 -6.21 -7.80
N THR A 160 -15.71 -5.37 -8.63
CA THR A 160 -16.43 -5.77 -9.83
C THR A 160 -15.61 -5.35 -11.06
N THR A 161 -15.93 -5.88 -12.25
CA THR A 161 -15.26 -5.43 -13.49
C THR A 161 -15.34 -3.92 -13.66
N ASP A 162 -16.52 -3.34 -13.41
CA ASP A 162 -16.79 -1.91 -13.55
C ASP A 162 -16.03 -1.08 -12.50
N SER A 163 -16.01 -1.53 -11.24
CA SER A 163 -15.28 -0.81 -10.19
C SER A 163 -13.77 -0.88 -10.41
N ARG A 164 -13.25 -1.99 -10.94
CA ARG A 164 -11.84 -2.11 -11.32
C ARG A 164 -11.49 -1.21 -12.50
N GLU A 165 -12.36 -1.08 -13.49
CA GLU A 165 -12.18 -0.16 -14.62
C GLU A 165 -12.20 1.30 -14.15
N ALA A 166 -13.17 1.68 -13.32
CA ALA A 166 -13.26 3.01 -12.75
C ALA A 166 -12.03 3.40 -11.94
N ARG A 167 -11.55 2.51 -11.06
CA ARG A 167 -10.33 2.76 -10.27
C ARG A 167 -9.13 3.02 -11.16
N ARG A 168 -8.91 2.19 -12.19
CA ARG A 168 -7.82 2.38 -13.16
C ARG A 168 -7.91 3.71 -13.89
N ALA A 169 -9.11 4.10 -14.34
CA ALA A 169 -9.30 5.36 -15.03
C ALA A 169 -8.97 6.56 -14.11
N ILE A 170 -9.37 6.51 -12.84
CA ILE A 170 -9.02 7.54 -11.85
C ILE A 170 -7.51 7.56 -11.61
N ASP A 171 -6.87 6.40 -11.40
CA ASP A 171 -5.41 6.30 -11.22
C ASP A 171 -4.65 6.93 -12.42
N ASP A 172 -5.09 6.63 -13.65
CA ASP A 172 -4.51 7.16 -14.89
C ASP A 172 -4.69 8.70 -15.00
N ALA A 173 -5.87 9.19 -14.60
CA ALA A 173 -6.19 10.61 -14.57
C ALA A 173 -5.37 11.37 -13.52
N GLU A 174 -5.21 10.84 -12.31
CA GLU A 174 -4.35 11.39 -11.26
C GLU A 174 -2.90 11.49 -11.74
N ALA A 175 -2.39 10.42 -12.35
CA ALA A 175 -1.05 10.43 -12.95
C ALA A 175 -0.92 11.45 -14.10
N ALA A 176 -1.98 11.69 -14.88
CA ALA A 176 -1.98 12.72 -15.93
C ALA A 176 -1.96 14.14 -15.36
N VAL A 177 -2.73 14.40 -14.30
CA VAL A 177 -2.74 15.67 -13.56
C VAL A 177 -1.36 15.96 -13.01
N GLU A 178 -0.73 15.00 -12.33
CA GLU A 178 0.63 15.14 -11.78
C GLU A 178 1.64 15.50 -12.88
N ARG A 179 1.64 14.75 -13.99
CA ARG A 179 2.51 15.01 -15.16
C ARG A 179 2.28 16.36 -15.80
N ALA A 180 1.06 16.89 -15.75
CA ALA A 180 0.71 18.20 -16.29
C ALA A 180 1.17 19.34 -15.37
N THR A 181 1.00 19.15 -14.05
CA THR A 181 1.49 20.06 -13.00
C THR A 181 3.01 20.22 -13.09
N ASP A 182 3.75 19.12 -13.19
CA ASP A 182 5.22 19.13 -13.33
C ASP A 182 5.71 19.87 -14.58
N ALA A 183 4.91 19.84 -15.66
CA ALA A 183 5.20 20.59 -16.88
C ALA A 183 4.92 22.11 -16.73
N GLY A 184 4.30 22.53 -15.63
CA GLY A 184 3.82 23.90 -15.39
C GLY A 184 2.47 24.18 -16.05
N GLY A 185 1.66 23.14 -16.31
CA GLY A 185 0.29 23.27 -16.81
C GLY A 185 -0.69 23.72 -15.72
N SER A 186 -1.75 24.42 -16.12
CA SER A 186 -2.86 24.73 -15.22
C SER A 186 -3.85 23.56 -15.23
N VAL A 187 -4.01 22.88 -14.10
CA VAL A 187 -4.75 21.60 -13.98
C VAL A 187 -6.04 21.70 -13.16
N THR A 188 -6.44 22.89 -12.70
CA THR A 188 -7.59 23.07 -11.80
C THR A 188 -8.92 22.52 -12.35
N GLY A 189 -9.07 22.45 -13.67
CA GLY A 189 -10.19 21.74 -14.30
C GLY A 189 -10.11 20.24 -14.06
N ALA A 190 -9.00 19.63 -14.49
CA ALA A 190 -8.75 18.20 -14.34
C ALA A 190 -8.78 17.73 -12.87
N GLU A 191 -8.27 18.52 -11.91
CA GLU A 191 -8.36 18.22 -10.47
C GLU A 191 -9.80 18.22 -9.93
N ARG A 192 -10.70 19.00 -10.54
CA ARG A 192 -12.13 18.94 -10.21
C ARG A 192 -12.71 17.64 -10.75
N ASP A 193 -12.43 17.34 -12.01
CA ASP A 193 -12.97 16.17 -12.69
C ASP A 193 -12.50 14.85 -12.01
N VAL A 194 -11.24 14.78 -11.52
CA VAL A 194 -10.76 13.65 -10.68
C VAL A 194 -11.57 13.54 -9.38
N ARG A 195 -11.81 14.66 -8.68
CA ARG A 195 -12.59 14.63 -7.43
C ARG A 195 -14.02 14.18 -7.67
N ASP A 196 -14.65 14.68 -8.74
CA ASP A 196 -15.99 14.27 -9.12
C ASP A 196 -15.99 12.77 -9.49
N ALA A 197 -14.96 12.27 -10.18
CA ALA A 197 -14.81 10.85 -10.48
C ALA A 197 -14.70 9.98 -9.21
N ILE A 198 -13.94 10.42 -8.21
CA ILE A 198 -13.84 9.75 -6.90
C ILE A 198 -15.19 9.78 -6.17
N GLU A 199 -15.92 10.90 -6.20
CA GLU A 199 -17.26 10.98 -5.61
C GLU A 199 -18.24 10.00 -6.27
N PHE A 200 -18.22 9.89 -7.60
CA PHE A 200 -19.01 8.90 -8.33
C PHE A 200 -18.59 7.47 -8.01
N TYR A 201 -17.28 7.19 -7.89
CA TYR A 201 -16.79 5.88 -7.47
C TYR A 201 -17.33 5.48 -6.10
N ASN A 202 -17.25 6.38 -5.12
CA ASN A 202 -17.72 6.16 -3.76
C ASN A 202 -19.24 5.97 -3.70
N ALA A 203 -19.98 6.56 -4.64
CA ALA A 203 -21.42 6.36 -4.80
C ALA A 203 -21.79 5.05 -5.54
N GLY A 204 -20.80 4.29 -6.06
CA GLY A 204 -21.03 3.11 -6.89
C GLY A 204 -21.44 3.44 -8.33
N GLU A 205 -21.32 4.69 -8.76
CA GLU A 205 -21.61 5.16 -10.12
C GLU A 205 -20.37 5.05 -11.03
N PHE A 206 -19.93 3.80 -11.29
CA PHE A 206 -18.65 3.54 -11.94
C PHE A 206 -18.52 4.10 -13.36
N ASN A 207 -19.59 4.10 -14.15
CA ASN A 207 -19.56 4.66 -15.51
C ASN A 207 -19.36 6.18 -15.49
N GLN A 208 -20.01 6.87 -14.54
CA GLN A 208 -19.83 8.30 -14.31
C GLN A 208 -18.40 8.60 -13.82
N ALA A 209 -17.87 7.75 -12.93
CA ALA A 209 -16.49 7.83 -12.48
C ALA A 209 -15.50 7.73 -13.65
N VAL A 210 -15.64 6.71 -14.51
CA VAL A 210 -14.81 6.54 -15.72
C VAL A 210 -14.93 7.75 -16.65
N THR A 211 -16.14 8.27 -16.85
CA THR A 211 -16.38 9.43 -17.73
C THR A 211 -15.63 10.66 -17.23
N ASN A 212 -15.77 11.02 -15.95
CA ASN A 212 -15.09 12.17 -15.36
C ASN A 212 -13.57 11.98 -15.31
N ALA A 213 -13.09 10.77 -15.03
CA ALA A 213 -11.66 10.48 -15.06
C ALA A 213 -11.06 10.66 -16.47
N ASN A 214 -11.75 10.22 -17.52
CA ASN A 214 -11.31 10.42 -18.91
C ASN A 214 -11.33 11.90 -19.32
N GLU A 215 -12.32 12.67 -18.84
CA GLU A 215 -12.36 14.13 -19.03
C GLU A 215 -11.17 14.82 -18.34
N ALA A 216 -10.88 14.41 -17.10
CA ALA A 216 -9.73 14.88 -16.34
C ALA A 216 -8.41 14.59 -17.06
N GLU A 217 -8.21 13.36 -17.54
CA GLU A 217 -7.01 12.95 -18.27
C GLU A 217 -6.83 13.78 -19.55
N SER A 218 -7.92 14.01 -20.28
CA SER A 218 -7.94 14.82 -21.51
C SER A 218 -7.60 16.29 -21.24
N ALA A 219 -8.16 16.86 -20.18
CA ALA A 219 -7.89 18.23 -19.74
C ALA A 219 -6.43 18.39 -19.28
N ALA A 220 -5.92 17.45 -18.47
CA ALA A 220 -4.53 17.43 -18.01
C ALA A 220 -3.54 17.30 -19.19
N SER A 221 -3.80 16.40 -20.13
CA SER A 221 -2.98 16.22 -21.33
C SER A 221 -2.93 17.48 -22.20
N SER A 222 -4.04 18.19 -22.30
CA SER A 222 -4.14 19.48 -23.00
C SER A 222 -3.35 20.59 -22.28
N ALA A 223 -3.44 20.64 -20.94
CA ALA A 223 -2.68 21.57 -20.11
C ALA A 223 -1.16 21.31 -20.23
N GLN A 224 -0.75 20.05 -20.16
CA GLN A 224 0.64 19.64 -20.31
C GLN A 224 1.21 20.06 -21.68
N SER A 225 0.47 19.77 -22.75
CA SER A 225 0.87 20.11 -24.13
C SER A 225 1.02 21.62 -24.32
N SER A 226 0.10 22.40 -23.74
CA SER A 226 0.14 23.86 -23.76
C SER A 226 1.34 24.40 -23.00
N ALA A 227 1.64 23.86 -21.82
CA ALA A 227 2.80 24.26 -21.02
C ALA A 227 4.13 23.97 -21.75
N LYS A 228 4.27 22.78 -22.33
CA LYS A 228 5.43 22.40 -23.16
C LYS A 228 5.62 23.36 -24.34
N ARG A 229 4.54 23.71 -25.05
CA ARG A 229 4.60 24.64 -26.19
C ARG A 229 5.00 26.05 -25.75
N THR A 230 4.41 26.56 -24.68
CA THR A 230 4.76 27.88 -24.12
C THR A 230 6.23 27.94 -23.69
N ARG A 231 6.72 26.88 -23.04
CA ARG A 231 8.13 26.77 -22.65
C ARG A 231 9.06 26.78 -23.87
N LEU A 232 8.72 26.04 -24.93
CA LEU A 232 9.49 26.04 -26.18
C LEU A 232 9.52 27.42 -26.85
N LEU A 233 8.38 28.12 -26.89
CA LEU A 233 8.29 29.46 -27.46
C LEU A 233 9.08 30.48 -26.64
N MET A 234 9.10 30.38 -25.31
CA MET A 234 9.93 31.25 -24.47
C MET A 234 11.42 31.03 -24.72
N TYR A 235 11.88 29.77 -24.77
CA TYR A 235 13.29 29.49 -25.07
C TYR A 235 13.68 29.86 -26.51
N GLY A 236 12.81 29.56 -27.49
CA GLY A 236 13.02 29.95 -28.88
C GLY A 236 13.02 31.47 -29.05
N GLY A 237 12.10 32.17 -28.41
CA GLY A 237 12.03 33.64 -28.40
C GLY A 237 13.26 34.27 -27.76
N ALA A 238 13.72 33.76 -26.61
CA ALA A 238 14.93 34.23 -25.95
C ALA A 238 16.17 34.04 -26.83
N ALA A 239 16.31 32.89 -27.49
CA ALA A 239 17.42 32.63 -28.41
C ALA A 239 17.43 33.60 -29.60
N VAL A 240 16.26 33.89 -30.20
CA VAL A 240 16.14 34.86 -31.28
C VAL A 240 16.52 36.26 -30.82
N VAL A 241 16.08 36.69 -29.63
CA VAL A 241 16.45 38.00 -29.09
C VAL A 241 17.96 38.10 -28.87
N VAL A 242 18.60 37.07 -28.32
CA VAL A 242 20.06 37.04 -28.15
C VAL A 242 20.77 37.15 -29.51
N LEU A 243 20.32 36.41 -30.52
CA LEU A 243 20.88 36.48 -31.87
C LEU A 243 20.71 37.87 -32.51
N LEU A 244 19.56 38.51 -32.31
CA LEU A 244 19.31 39.88 -32.80
C LEU A 244 20.20 40.90 -32.09
N VAL A 245 20.42 40.75 -30.77
CA VAL A 245 21.34 41.61 -30.01
C VAL A 245 22.77 41.43 -30.51
N LEU A 246 23.24 40.19 -30.66
CA LEU A 246 24.59 39.90 -31.16
C LEU A 246 24.77 40.36 -32.60
N GLY A 247 23.77 40.15 -33.47
CA GLY A 247 23.77 40.62 -34.86
C GLY A 247 23.75 42.15 -34.94
N GLY A 248 22.95 42.82 -34.11
CA GLY A 248 22.90 44.28 -34.02
C GLY A 248 24.21 44.88 -33.51
N LEU A 249 24.81 44.30 -32.46
CA LEU A 249 26.13 44.70 -31.97
C LEU A 249 27.23 44.48 -33.02
N GLY A 250 27.20 43.35 -33.73
CA GLY A 250 28.14 43.07 -34.82
C GLY A 250 28.00 44.04 -35.98
N TYR A 251 26.76 44.33 -36.40
CA TYR A 251 26.47 45.30 -37.46
C TYR A 251 26.90 46.72 -37.06
N TRP A 252 26.56 47.15 -35.84
CA TRP A 252 27.00 48.45 -35.31
C TRP A 252 28.52 48.56 -35.26
N TYR A 253 29.21 47.53 -34.76
CA TYR A 253 30.67 47.49 -34.71
C TYR A 253 31.30 47.57 -36.11
N LEU A 254 30.72 46.89 -37.11
CA LEU A 254 31.18 46.97 -38.50
C LEU A 254 30.95 48.37 -39.10
N GLN A 255 29.77 48.96 -38.87
CA GLN A 255 29.45 50.29 -39.40
C GLN A 255 30.33 51.41 -38.78
N GLN A 256 30.80 51.22 -37.54
CA GLN A 256 31.78 52.13 -36.92
C GLN A 256 33.16 52.10 -37.59
N ARG A 257 33.48 51.06 -38.40
CA ARG A 257 34.76 50.96 -39.13
C ARG A 257 34.75 51.72 -40.46
N ASP A 258 33.57 51.94 -41.04
CA ASP A 258 33.42 52.60 -42.34
C ASP A 258 33.49 54.13 -42.29
N THR A 259 33.72 54.75 -41.11
CA THR A 259 33.92 56.20 -40.99
C THR A 259 35.39 56.64 -40.96
N TYR A 260 36.34 55.75 -41.24
CA TYR A 260 37.74 56.13 -41.43
C TYR A 260 38.06 56.45 -42.90
N ASP A 261 37.71 57.69 -43.24
CA ASP A 261 38.40 58.63 -44.12
C ASP A 261 38.53 58.35 -45.63
N LYS A 262 37.90 59.23 -46.41
CA LYS A 262 38.46 59.75 -47.66
C LYS A 262 37.98 61.20 -47.87
N LEU A 263 38.55 62.13 -47.10
CA LEU A 263 38.89 63.47 -47.58
C LEU A 263 40.29 63.84 -47.05
N GLY A 264 41.39 63.77 -47.81
CA GLY A 264 41.48 63.52 -49.26
C GLY A 264 40.75 64.55 -50.10
#